data_AF-A0A0R0B148-F1
#
_entry.id   AF-A0A0R0B148-F1
#
_cell.length_a   1.000
_cell.length_b   1.000
_cell.length_c   1.000
_cell.angle_alpha   90.00
_cell.angle_beta   90.00
_cell.angle_gamma   90.00
#
_symmetry.space_group_name_H-M   'P 1'
#
loop_
_entity.id
_entity.type
_entity.pdbx_description
1 polymer ?
#
loop_
_entity_poly.entity_id
_entity_poly.type
_entity_poly.pdbx_seq_one_letter_code
_entity_poly.pdbx_strand_id
1 'polypeptide(L)' 'MALTRDQLQAHLDQLGGSMPGLLATQEHHFFEAFAAMVETIADAAAPGADRDWVEHQALGMLARNGLIPPIDEAA' A
#
# COMPACT_ATOMS: atom_id res chain seq x y z
N MET A 1 -16.02 -6.46 11.08
CA MET A 1 -15.89 -7.57 10.12
C MET A 1 -14.70 -7.25 9.24
N ALA A 2 -13.79 -8.20 9.03
CA ALA A 2 -12.67 -8.00 8.13
C ALA A 2 -13.16 -7.86 6.69
N LEU A 3 -12.50 -7.00 5.91
CA LEU A 3 -12.72 -6.86 4.48
C LEU A 3 -12.23 -8.11 3.74
N THR A 4 -12.88 -8.44 2.63
CA THR A 4 -12.40 -9.50 1.73
C THR A 4 -11.21 -9.01 0.92
N ARG A 5 -10.46 -9.95 0.34
CA ARG A 5 -9.30 -9.64 -0.49
C ARG A 5 -9.61 -8.74 -1.69
N ASP A 6 -10.75 -8.96 -2.35
CA ASP A 6 -11.24 -8.06 -3.41
C ASP A 6 -11.49 -6.63 -2.93
N GLN A 7 -12.06 -6.47 -1.73
CA GLN A 7 -12.31 -5.14 -1.15
C GLN A 7 -10.99 -4.45 -0.79
N LEU A 8 -10.06 -5.19 -0.18
CA LEU A 8 -8.71 -4.68 0.13
C LEU A 8 -7.96 -4.29 -1.15
N GLN A 9 -8.08 -5.10 -2.22
CA GLN A 9 -7.49 -4.80 -3.51
C GLN A 9 -8.07 -3.50 -4.09
N ALA A 10 -9.38 -3.29 -4.04
CA ALA A 10 -10.00 -2.05 -4.50
C ALA A 10 -9.50 -0.82 -3.72
N HIS A 11 -9.30 -0.94 -2.41
CA HIS A 11 -8.71 0.13 -1.60
C HIS A 11 -7.25 0.42 -1.97
N LEU A 12 -6.47 -0.63 -2.24
CA LEU A 12 -5.09 -0.54 -2.70
C LEU A 12 -5.00 0.11 -4.09
N ASP A 13 -5.86 -0.26 -5.03
CA ASP A 13 -5.93 0.36 -6.35
C ASP A 13 -6.28 1.86 -6.25
N GLN A 14 -7.20 2.23 -5.35
CA GLN A 14 -7.54 3.64 -5.09
C GLN A 14 -6.35 4.41 -4.50
N LEU A 15 -5.57 3.78 -3.61
CA LEU A 15 -4.35 4.37 -3.04
C LEU A 15 -3.29 4.58 -4.13
N GLY A 16 -3.07 3.56 -4.97
CA GLY A 16 -2.15 3.64 -6.11
C GLY A 16 -2.51 4.75 -7.11
N GLY A 17 -3.81 4.95 -7.37
CA GLY A 17 -4.30 6.07 -8.19
C GLY A 17 -4.07 7.45 -7.56
N SER A 18 -4.00 7.52 -6.22
CA SER A 18 -3.82 8.76 -5.46
C SER A 18 -2.36 9.10 -5.17
N MET A 19 -1.44 8.13 -5.33
CA MET A 19 0.00 8.32 -5.11
C MET A 19 0.62 9.49 -5.88
N PRO A 20 0.35 9.71 -7.19
CA PRO A 20 0.96 10.83 -7.92
C PRO A 20 0.58 12.19 -7.32
N GLY A 21 -0.68 12.32 -6.87
CA GLY A 21 -1.15 13.54 -6.21
C GLY A 21 -0.53 13.74 -4.83
N LEU A 22 -0.37 12.66 -4.06
CA LEU A 22 0.32 12.68 -2.77
C LEU A 22 1.80 13.04 -2.91
N LEU A 23 2.50 12.48 -3.89
CA LEU A 23 3.90 12.83 -4.18
C LEU A 23 4.04 14.31 -4.55
N ALA A 24 3.14 14.82 -5.39
CA ALA A 24 3.18 16.22 -5.83
C ALA A 24 2.86 17.24 -4.72
N THR A 25 2.09 16.84 -3.70
CA THR A 25 1.63 17.76 -2.64
C THR A 25 2.35 17.59 -1.31
N GLN A 26 2.89 16.39 -1.04
CA GLN A 26 3.45 16.03 0.26
C GLN A 26 4.81 15.33 0.15
N GLU A 27 5.68 15.71 -0.79
CA GLU A 27 6.96 15.03 -1.05
C GLU A 27 7.77 14.67 0.23
N HIS A 28 7.84 15.58 1.22
CA HIS A 28 8.52 15.33 2.51
C HIS A 28 7.79 14.40 3.48
N HIS A 29 6.45 14.36 3.44
CA HIS A 29 5.60 13.54 4.32
C HIS A 29 4.95 12.37 3.59
N PHE A 30 5.31 12.14 2.33
CA PHE A 30 4.67 11.18 1.46
C PHE A 30 4.68 9.79 2.08
N PHE A 31 5.86 9.35 2.56
CA PHE A 31 6.01 8.04 3.18
C PHE A 31 5.18 7.88 4.45
N GLU A 32 5.06 8.94 5.26
CA GLU A 32 4.26 8.93 6.48
C GLU A 32 2.75 8.87 6.16
N ALA A 33 2.29 9.71 5.23
CA ALA A 33 0.90 9.71 4.78
C ALA A 33 0.52 8.39 4.09
N PHE A 34 1.42 7.85 3.25
CA PHE A 34 1.24 6.57 2.59
C PHE A 34 1.19 5.42 3.61
N ALA A 35 2.12 5.37 4.55
CA ALA A 35 2.15 4.34 5.59
C ALA A 35 0.87 4.35 6.43
N ALA A 36 0.38 5.52 6.84
CA ALA A 36 -0.87 5.64 7.61
C ALA A 36 -2.10 5.14 6.82
N MET A 37 -2.14 5.40 5.51
CA MET A 37 -3.21 4.89 4.64
C MET A 37 -3.13 3.37 4.48
N VAL A 38 -1.93 2.82 4.29
CA VAL A 38 -1.71 1.37 4.20
C VAL A 38 -2.07 0.68 5.52
N GLU A 39 -1.68 1.25 6.65
CA GLU A 39 -2.03 0.75 7.99
C GLU A 39 -3.55 0.70 8.19
N THR A 40 -4.27 1.73 7.74
CA THR A 40 -5.74 1.75 7.78
C THR A 40 -6.35 0.60 6.96
N ILE A 41 -5.78 0.28 5.80
CA ILE A 41 -6.25 -0.83 4.95
C ILE A 41 -5.87 -2.18 5.60
N ALA A 42 -4.66 -2.28 6.15
CA ALA A 42 -4.14 -3.46 6.83
C ALA A 42 -4.93 -3.80 8.10
N ASP A 43 -5.39 -2.80 8.85
CA ASP A 43 -6.26 -2.98 10.02
C ASP A 43 -7.69 -3.40 9.65
N ALA A 44 -8.13 -3.06 8.44
CA ALA A 44 -9.40 -3.54 7.91
C ALA A 44 -9.31 -4.99 7.38
N ALA A 45 -8.10 -5.52 7.18
CA ALA A 45 -7.87 -6.89 6.75
C ALA A 45 -8.09 -7.90 7.89
N ALA A 46 -8.32 -9.16 7.54
CA ALA A 46 -8.30 -10.23 8.53
C ALA A 46 -6.87 -10.36 9.10
N PRO A 47 -6.71 -10.54 10.42
CA PRO A 47 -5.39 -10.70 11.01
C PRO A 47 -4.69 -11.94 10.41
N GLY A 48 -3.39 -11.80 10.12
CA GLY A 48 -2.57 -12.83 9.48
C GLY A 48 -2.37 -12.58 7.98
N ALA A 49 -2.60 -13.62 7.17
CA ALA A 49 -2.16 -13.68 5.76
C ALA A 49 -2.69 -12.55 4.84
N ASP A 50 -3.83 -11.93 5.18
CA ASP A 50 -4.34 -10.81 4.39
C ASP A 50 -3.66 -9.48 4.76
N ARG A 51 -3.24 -9.30 6.02
CA ARG A 51 -2.42 -8.15 6.45
C ARG A 51 -1.06 -8.15 5.76
N ASP A 52 -0.36 -9.29 5.82
CA ASP A 52 0.95 -9.46 5.16
C ASP A 52 0.86 -9.21 3.65
N TRP A 53 -0.25 -9.64 3.04
CA TRP A 53 -0.50 -9.37 1.63
C TRP A 53 -0.72 -7.89 1.33
N VAL A 54 -1.47 -7.15 2.15
CA VAL A 54 -1.66 -5.70 1.99
C VAL A 54 -0.32 -4.96 2.05
N GLU A 55 0.52 -5.31 3.03
CA GLU A 55 1.85 -4.72 3.18
C GLU A 55 2.74 -5.01 1.97
N HIS A 56 2.72 -6.25 1.47
CA HIS A 56 3.47 -6.62 0.27
C HIS A 56 2.99 -5.88 -0.99
N GLN A 57 1.67 -5.72 -1.17
CA GLN A 57 1.13 -4.93 -2.29
C GLN A 57 1.54 -3.46 -2.20
N ALA A 58 1.50 -2.88 -1.00
CA ALA A 58 1.90 -1.49 -0.77
C ALA A 58 3.38 -1.25 -1.11
N LEU A 59 4.27 -2.15 -0.67
CA LEU A 59 5.68 -2.10 -1.06
C LEU A 59 5.83 -2.23 -2.58
N GLY A 60 5.06 -3.12 -3.22
CA GLY A 60 5.07 -3.28 -4.68
C GLY A 60 4.67 -2.00 -5.42
N MET A 61 3.75 -1.20 -4.87
CA MET A 61 3.40 0.11 -5.42
C MET A 61 4.56 1.10 -5.33
N LEU A 62 5.23 1.16 -4.18
CA LEU A 62 6.39 2.04 -3.99
C LEU A 62 7.51 1.68 -4.98
N ALA A 63 7.78 0.38 -5.16
CA ALA A 63 8.76 -0.13 -6.11
C ALA A 63 8.42 0.26 -7.57
N ARG A 64 7.16 0.07 -7.99
CA ARG A 64 6.69 0.44 -9.34
C ARG A 64 6.80 1.94 -9.62
N ASN A 65 6.73 2.77 -8.59
CA ASN A 65 6.90 4.22 -8.68
C ASN A 65 8.37 4.67 -8.48
N GLY A 66 9.31 3.73 -8.34
CA GLY A 66 10.75 4.03 -8.18
C GLY A 66 11.13 4.64 -6.83
N LEU A 67 10.24 4.56 -5.83
CA LEU A 67 10.44 5.14 -4.50
C LEU A 67 11.28 4.24 -3.58
N ILE A 68 11.27 2.94 -3.86
CA ILE A 68 12.12 1.94 -3.21
C ILE A 68 12.71 1.03 -4.30
N PRO A 69 13.82 0.33 -4.03
CA PRO A 69 14.31 -0.71 -4.93
C PRO A 69 13.21 -1.74 -5.24
N PRO A 70 13.20 -2.33 -6.44
CA PRO A 70 12.27 -3.39 -6.75
C PRO A 70 12.36 -4.49 -5.70
N ILE A 71 11.20 -4.95 -5.25
CA ILE A 71 11.15 -6.14 -4.39
C ILE A 71 11.51 -7.30 -5.31
N ASP A 72 12.78 -7.69 -5.28
CA ASP A 72 13.23 -8.91 -5.93
C ASP A 72 12.38 -10.05 -5.33
N GLU A 73 11.58 -10.72 -6.17
CA GLU A 73 11.02 -12.04 -5.86
C GLU A 73 12.14 -13.12 -5.84
N ALA A 74 13.35 -12.76 -5.42
CA ALA A 74 14.53 -13.61 -5.48
C ALA A 74 14.85 -14.19 -4.09
N ALA A 75 14.20 -15.31 -3.78
CA ALA A 75 14.85 -16.59 -3.41
C ALA A 75 13.81 -17.61 -2.88
#